data_AF-A0A3D2JC24-F1
#
_entry.id   AF-A0A3D2JC24-F1
#
_cell.length_a   1.000
_cell.length_b   1.000
_cell.length_c   1.000
_cell.angle_alpha   90.00
_cell.angle_beta   90.00
_cell.angle_gamma   90.00
#
_symmetry.space_group_name_H-M   'P 1'
#
loop_
_entity.id
_entity.type
_entity.pdbx_description
1 polymer ?
#
loop_
_entity_poly.entity_id
_entity_poly.type
_entity_poly.pdbx_seq_one_letter_code
_entity_poly.pdbx_strand_id
1 'polypeptide(L)'
;MATNQQINLEETSMWLEVSAELLPLVKKHVYHVAVKSHLGQEYDVIQDIIQETIVRTFIQMQRAERGEVPPVLSPLYFAKKVSHNHLLDIARKESRLVRPTNDVIVQERIIRESWFDSTEDVLDDIEKEPLFTIIARVIADLPKKRQRALLIDLALHTAFDEVISPLQRALDKEHINLAKYRNLLPKHPTKKEKQQYSSLLSQAYKSVKEDVRGYLQQDCSA
;
A
#
# COMPACT_ATOMS: atom_id res chain seq x y z
N MET A 1 13.00 -8.24 44.20
CA MET A 1 13.81 -8.21 42.96
C MET A 1 13.28 -9.27 42.01
N ALA A 2 12.14 -8.99 41.36
CA ALA A 2 11.47 -9.92 40.47
C ALA A 2 10.73 -9.11 39.38
N THR A 3 11.47 -8.47 38.48
CA THR A 3 10.90 -7.62 37.40
C THR A 3 11.90 -7.49 36.24
N ASN A 4 12.48 -8.60 35.78
CA ASN A 4 13.32 -8.61 34.57
C ASN A 4 13.30 -9.96 33.79
N GLN A 5 12.48 -10.93 34.20
CA GLN A 5 12.32 -12.22 33.52
C GLN A 5 11.01 -12.35 32.72
N GLN A 6 10.07 -11.41 32.88
CA GLN A 6 9.00 -11.12 31.92
C GLN A 6 9.53 -10.16 30.84
N ILE A 7 10.72 -10.43 30.29
CA ILE A 7 10.99 -10.00 28.92
C ILE A 7 10.10 -10.90 28.06
N ASN A 8 8.95 -10.30 27.86
CA ASN A 8 7.63 -10.66 27.37
C ASN A 8 7.49 -11.94 26.50
N LEU A 9 6.97 -13.02 27.11
CA LEU A 9 6.52 -14.21 26.38
C LEU A 9 5.45 -13.85 25.34
N GLU A 10 4.63 -12.81 25.58
CA GLU A 10 3.60 -12.35 24.66
C GLU A 10 4.21 -11.64 23.43
N GLU A 11 5.22 -10.78 23.60
CA GLU A 11 5.93 -10.21 22.45
C GLU A 11 6.66 -11.30 21.66
N THR A 12 7.27 -12.27 22.35
CA THR A 12 7.93 -13.40 21.69
C THR A 12 6.92 -14.23 20.89
N SER A 13 5.72 -14.49 21.43
CA SER A 13 4.63 -15.18 20.73
C SER A 13 4.15 -14.40 19.51
N MET A 14 3.95 -13.08 19.65
CA MET A 14 3.54 -12.20 18.55
C MET A 14 4.55 -12.23 17.40
N TRP A 15 5.85 -12.13 17.68
CA TRP A 15 6.86 -12.17 16.62
C TRP A 15 6.98 -13.54 15.96
N LEU A 16 6.73 -14.63 16.68
CA LEU A 16 6.66 -15.97 16.11
C LEU A 16 5.43 -16.11 15.18
N GLU A 17 4.28 -15.59 15.59
CA GLU A 17 3.07 -15.54 14.75
C GLU A 17 3.29 -14.71 13.49
N VAL A 18 3.84 -13.51 13.62
CA VAL A 18 4.19 -12.65 12.47
C VAL A 18 5.18 -13.37 11.54
N SER A 19 6.19 -14.04 12.09
CA SER A 19 7.15 -14.81 11.30
C SER A 19 6.47 -15.96 10.54
N ALA A 20 5.59 -16.70 11.21
CA ALA A 20 4.85 -17.82 10.64
C ALA A 20 3.94 -17.38 9.49
N GLU A 21 3.28 -16.23 9.63
CA GLU A 21 2.42 -15.63 8.61
C GLU A 21 3.21 -15.05 7.43
N LEU A 22 4.37 -14.44 7.67
CA LEU A 22 5.21 -13.90 6.61
C LEU A 22 5.90 -15.00 5.78
N LEU A 23 6.27 -16.11 6.40
CA LEU A 23 7.04 -17.17 5.78
C LEU A 23 6.45 -17.69 4.45
N PRO A 24 5.18 -18.14 4.38
CA PRO A 24 4.61 -18.64 3.13
C PRO A 24 4.54 -17.56 2.05
N LEU A 25 4.26 -16.31 2.44
CA LEU A 25 4.18 -15.17 1.52
C LEU A 25 5.55 -14.85 0.92
N VAL A 26 6.55 -14.60 1.77
CA VAL A 26 7.92 -14.27 1.34
C VAL A 26 8.50 -15.42 0.52
N LYS A 27 8.28 -16.67 0.94
CA LYS A 27 8.72 -17.86 0.20
C LYS A 27 8.14 -17.89 -1.22
N LYS A 28 6.81 -17.78 -1.34
CA LYS A 28 6.13 -17.74 -2.65
C LYS A 28 6.75 -16.67 -3.55
N HIS A 29 7.00 -15.48 -3.02
CA HIS A 29 7.55 -14.37 -3.80
C HIS A 29 9.01 -14.56 -4.18
N VAL A 30 9.89 -14.99 -3.28
CA VAL A 30 11.30 -15.22 -3.60
C VAL A 30 11.44 -16.23 -4.73
N TYR A 31 10.68 -17.32 -4.70
CA TYR A 31 10.67 -18.32 -5.77
C TYR A 31 10.03 -17.81 -7.07
N HIS A 32 9.06 -16.89 -7.01
CA HIS A 32 8.40 -16.36 -8.19
C HIS A 32 9.18 -15.26 -8.90
N VAL A 33 9.88 -14.40 -8.14
CA VAL A 33 10.64 -13.27 -8.71
C VAL A 33 11.92 -13.78 -9.40
N ALA A 34 12.38 -14.99 -9.08
CA ALA A 34 13.48 -15.69 -9.76
C ALA A 34 14.70 -14.79 -10.02
N VAL A 35 15.10 -14.03 -8.99
CA VAL A 35 16.30 -13.19 -9.05
C VAL A 35 17.50 -14.10 -9.27
N LYS A 36 18.23 -13.91 -10.38
CA LYS A 36 19.35 -14.78 -10.76
C LYS A 36 20.46 -14.84 -9.72
N SER A 37 20.74 -13.72 -9.03
CA SER A 37 21.74 -13.66 -7.95
C SER A 37 21.33 -14.44 -6.70
N HIS A 38 20.06 -14.79 -6.55
CA HIS A 38 19.51 -15.50 -5.38
C HIS A 38 19.33 -17.00 -5.59
N LEU A 39 19.60 -17.48 -6.80
CA LEU A 39 19.35 -18.86 -7.18
C LEU A 39 20.30 -19.79 -6.42
N GLY A 40 19.74 -20.73 -5.67
CA GLY A 40 20.46 -21.59 -4.72
C GLY A 40 20.72 -20.97 -3.34
N GLN A 41 20.26 -19.74 -3.08
CA GLN A 41 20.33 -19.04 -1.79
C GLN A 41 18.94 -18.58 -1.32
N GLU A 42 17.87 -19.17 -1.85
CA GLU A 42 16.50 -18.70 -1.64
C GLU A 42 16.13 -18.74 -0.16
N TYR A 43 16.58 -19.78 0.57
CA TYR A 43 16.32 -19.91 2.00
C TYR A 43 16.92 -18.75 2.80
N ASP A 44 18.18 -18.41 2.55
CA ASP A 44 18.87 -17.32 3.26
C ASP A 44 18.20 -15.98 2.95
N VAL A 45 17.86 -15.74 1.68
CA VAL A 45 17.11 -14.54 1.26
C VAL A 45 15.75 -14.46 1.94
N ILE A 46 15.01 -15.57 2.06
CA ILE A 46 13.73 -15.61 2.78
C ILE A 46 13.93 -15.24 4.25
N GLN A 47 14.93 -15.83 4.92
CA GLN A 47 15.22 -15.54 6.33
C GLN A 47 15.61 -14.08 6.54
N ASP A 48 16.48 -13.55 5.69
CA ASP A 48 16.91 -12.14 5.74
C ASP A 48 15.73 -11.18 5.59
N ILE A 49 14.82 -11.45 4.63
CA ILE A 49 13.63 -10.63 4.43
C ILE A 49 12.72 -10.67 5.67
N ILE A 50 12.48 -11.86 6.24
CA ILE A 50 11.63 -12.01 7.43
C ILE A 50 12.26 -11.28 8.61
N GLN A 51 13.54 -11.50 8.87
CA GLN A 51 14.27 -10.88 9.97
C GLN A 51 14.29 -9.36 9.84
N GLU A 52 14.64 -8.82 8.68
CA GLU A 52 14.64 -7.37 8.41
C GLU A 52 13.23 -6.78 8.59
N THR A 53 12.20 -7.50 8.17
CA THR A 53 10.80 -7.08 8.32
C THR A 53 10.40 -6.98 9.79
N ILE A 54 10.74 -7.99 10.60
CA ILE A 54 10.46 -8.01 12.03
C ILE A 54 11.18 -6.85 12.72
N VAL A 55 12.48 -6.68 12.45
CA VAL A 55 13.30 -5.62 13.05
C VAL A 55 12.73 -4.24 12.73
N ARG A 56 12.39 -3.98 11.46
CA ARG A 56 11.79 -2.70 11.04
C ARG A 56 10.43 -2.44 11.68
N THR A 57 9.61 -3.49 11.79
CA THR A 57 8.28 -3.39 12.41
C THR A 57 8.43 -3.09 13.90
N PHE A 58 9.31 -3.80 14.60
CA PHE A 58 9.62 -3.57 16.01
C PHE A 58 10.14 -2.15 16.25
N ILE A 59 11.13 -1.68 15.46
CA ILE A 59 11.66 -0.31 15.59
C ILE A 59 10.55 0.71 15.36
N GLN A 60 9.67 0.49 14.39
CA GLN A 60 8.57 1.42 14.13
C GLN A 60 7.56 1.46 15.29
N MET A 61 7.23 0.30 15.88
CA MET A 61 6.36 0.22 17.07
C MET A 61 6.99 0.95 18.26
N GLN A 62 8.28 0.74 18.52
CA GLN A 62 9.02 1.43 19.57
C GLN A 62 9.04 2.96 19.37
N ARG A 63 9.18 3.42 18.13
CA ARG A 63 9.08 4.86 17.82
C ARG A 63 7.68 5.40 18.04
N ALA A 64 6.65 4.59 17.79
CA ALA A 64 5.27 4.97 18.01
C ALA A 64 4.94 5.07 19.50
N GLU A 65 5.43 4.15 20.33
CA GLU A 65 5.33 4.20 21.80
C GLU A 65 5.97 5.48 22.36
N ARG A 66 7.08 5.93 21.76
CA ARG A 66 7.73 7.20 22.11
C ARG A 66 7.04 8.44 21.54
N GLY A 67 5.96 8.28 20.77
CA GLY A 67 5.22 9.39 20.15
C GLY A 67 5.94 10.07 18.98
N GLU A 68 7.00 9.47 18.43
CA GLU A 68 7.75 10.03 17.29
C GLU A 68 7.01 9.86 15.95
N VAL A 69 6.17 8.84 15.86
CA VAL A 69 5.44 8.42 14.66
C VAL A 69 4.02 7.96 15.06
N PRO A 70 3.06 7.91 14.12
CA PRO A 70 1.73 7.39 14.40
C PRO A 70 1.75 5.93 14.90
N PRO A 71 0.77 5.54 15.75
CA PRO A 71 0.66 4.18 16.27
C PRO A 71 0.50 3.14 15.16
N VAL A 72 1.18 2.01 15.33
CA VAL A 72 1.02 0.82 14.50
C VAL A 72 -0.17 0.03 15.04
N LEU A 73 -1.30 0.08 14.34
CA LEU A 73 -2.54 -0.56 14.79
C LEU A 73 -2.49 -2.09 14.72
N SER A 74 -1.80 -2.64 13.71
CA SER A 74 -1.61 -4.07 13.54
C SER A 74 -0.15 -4.35 13.14
N PRO A 75 0.64 -4.97 14.04
CA PRO A 75 2.02 -5.36 13.77
C PRO A 75 2.12 -6.29 12.55
N LEU A 76 1.21 -7.26 12.43
CA LEU A 76 1.16 -8.19 11.31
C LEU A 76 0.92 -7.47 9.98
N TYR A 77 -0.08 -6.58 9.93
CA TYR A 77 -0.37 -5.81 8.71
C TYR A 77 0.81 -4.92 8.31
N PHE A 78 1.40 -4.23 9.29
CA PHE A 78 2.57 -3.40 9.04
C PHE A 78 3.76 -4.23 8.54
N ALA A 79 4.00 -5.40 9.13
CA ALA A 79 5.05 -6.33 8.71
C ALA A 79 4.81 -6.86 7.29
N LYS A 80 3.57 -7.22 6.92
CA LYS A 80 3.21 -7.56 5.53
C LYS A 80 3.55 -6.42 4.57
N LYS A 81 3.26 -5.17 4.94
CA LYS A 81 3.62 -3.99 4.12
C LYS A 81 5.12 -3.72 4.05
N VAL A 82 5.85 -3.92 5.16
CA VAL A 82 7.31 -3.72 5.20
C VAL A 82 8.01 -4.76 4.34
N SER A 83 7.68 -6.05 4.52
CA SER A 83 8.18 -7.12 3.66
C SER A 83 7.82 -6.81 2.20
N HIS A 84 6.60 -6.34 1.92
CA HIS A 84 6.16 -5.87 0.60
C HIS A 84 7.14 -4.94 -0.10
N ASN A 85 7.40 -3.83 0.56
CA ASN A 85 8.29 -2.82 0.01
C ASN A 85 9.73 -3.35 -0.10
N HIS A 86 10.17 -4.18 0.85
CA HIS A 86 11.52 -4.73 0.83
C HIS A 86 11.75 -5.65 -0.38
N LEU A 87 10.82 -6.55 -0.68
CA LEU A 87 10.89 -7.41 -1.87
C LEU A 87 10.83 -6.61 -3.18
N LEU A 88 10.01 -5.56 -3.24
CA LEU A 88 10.01 -4.65 -4.39
C LEU A 88 11.36 -3.93 -4.56
N ASP A 89 11.96 -3.49 -3.46
CA ASP A 89 13.25 -2.79 -3.50
C ASP A 89 14.38 -3.73 -3.93
N ILE A 90 14.36 -4.99 -3.50
CA ILE A 90 15.25 -6.05 -3.99
C ILE A 90 15.09 -6.23 -5.51
N ALA A 91 13.86 -6.43 -5.99
CA ALA A 91 13.58 -6.58 -7.42
C ALA A 91 14.02 -5.35 -8.24
N ARG A 92 13.79 -4.14 -7.71
CA ARG A 92 14.23 -2.88 -8.32
C ARG A 92 15.75 -2.72 -8.33
N LYS A 93 16.45 -3.21 -7.30
CA LYS A 93 17.91 -3.18 -7.25
C LYS A 93 18.48 -4.10 -8.31
N GLU A 94 17.94 -5.30 -8.43
CA GLU A 94 18.43 -6.32 -9.37
C GLU A 94 18.16 -5.96 -10.83
N SER A 95 16.98 -5.40 -11.10
CA SER A 95 16.67 -4.85 -12.42
C SER A 95 17.58 -3.70 -12.86
N ARG A 96 18.21 -2.98 -11.93
CA ARG A 96 19.21 -1.94 -12.26
C ARG A 96 20.60 -2.52 -12.57
N LEU A 97 20.87 -3.75 -12.14
CA LEU A 97 22.12 -4.46 -12.40
C LEU A 97 22.10 -5.18 -13.77
N VAL A 98 20.90 -5.42 -14.32
CA VAL A 98 20.68 -5.96 -15.67
C VAL A 98 20.28 -4.82 -16.62
N ARG A 99 20.63 -4.90 -17.91
CA ARG A 99 20.17 -3.90 -18.90
C ARG A 99 18.63 -3.79 -18.86
N PRO A 100 18.04 -2.58 -18.92
CA PRO A 100 16.60 -2.41 -18.79
C PRO A 100 15.88 -3.18 -19.91
N THR A 101 15.15 -4.21 -19.50
CA THR A 101 14.32 -5.07 -20.34
C THR A 101 12.90 -5.05 -19.76
N ASN A 102 11.87 -5.38 -20.55
CA ASN A 102 10.46 -5.35 -20.11
C ASN A 102 10.16 -6.19 -18.84
N ASP A 103 11.05 -7.12 -18.48
CA ASP A 103 10.92 -8.06 -17.36
C ASP A 103 10.73 -7.37 -15.99
N VAL A 104 11.25 -6.16 -15.81
CA VAL A 104 11.17 -5.40 -14.55
C VAL A 104 9.73 -5.01 -14.21
N ILE A 105 8.98 -4.58 -15.22
CA ILE A 105 7.57 -4.16 -15.08
C ILE A 105 6.70 -5.38 -14.78
N VAL A 106 7.05 -6.53 -15.39
CA VAL A 106 6.35 -7.80 -15.19
C VAL A 106 6.58 -8.31 -13.76
N GLN A 107 7.80 -8.28 -13.24
CA GLN A 107 8.11 -8.71 -11.88
C GLN A 107 7.43 -7.85 -10.80
N GLU A 108 7.45 -6.51 -10.92
CA GLU A 108 6.75 -5.64 -9.95
C GLU A 108 5.23 -5.89 -9.95
N ARG A 109 4.65 -6.12 -11.13
CA ARG A 109 3.23 -6.44 -11.26
C ARG A 109 2.89 -7.76 -10.58
N ILE A 110 3.68 -8.80 -10.81
CA ILE A 110 3.46 -10.11 -10.20
C ILE A 110 3.62 -10.07 -8.68
N ILE A 111 4.62 -9.34 -8.16
CA ILE A 111 4.80 -9.17 -6.71
C ILE A 111 3.57 -8.49 -6.10
N ARG A 112 2.95 -7.54 -6.78
CA ARG A 112 1.71 -6.91 -6.31
C ARG A 112 0.52 -7.88 -6.35
N GLU A 113 0.32 -8.59 -7.45
CA GLU A 113 -0.84 -9.47 -7.62
C GLU A 113 -0.78 -10.74 -6.76
N SER A 114 0.42 -11.24 -6.42
CA SER A 114 0.59 -12.49 -5.66
C SER A 114 0.47 -12.34 -4.14
N TRP A 115 0.61 -11.13 -3.60
CA TRP A 115 0.76 -10.90 -2.16
C TRP A 115 -0.54 -10.59 -1.41
N PHE A 116 -1.54 -10.09 -2.13
CA PHE A 116 -2.87 -9.85 -1.60
C PHE A 116 -3.73 -11.07 -1.95
N ASP A 117 -4.07 -11.86 -0.94
CA ASP A 117 -4.99 -12.99 -1.08
C ASP A 117 -6.43 -12.45 -1.03
N SER A 118 -7.28 -12.86 -1.97
CA SER A 118 -8.55 -12.19 -2.26
C SER A 118 -9.59 -12.27 -1.13
N THR A 119 -9.34 -13.05 -0.08
CA THR A 119 -10.21 -13.18 1.10
C THR A 119 -9.80 -12.28 2.27
N GLU A 120 -8.50 -11.96 2.42
CA GLU A 120 -8.06 -10.92 3.38
C GLU A 120 -8.49 -9.53 2.89
N ASP A 121 -8.49 -9.31 1.56
CA ASP A 121 -8.96 -8.06 0.95
C ASP A 121 -10.44 -7.78 1.27
N VAL A 122 -11.30 -8.80 1.36
CA VAL A 122 -12.74 -8.61 1.67
C VAL A 122 -12.94 -8.12 3.11
N LEU A 123 -12.15 -8.61 4.07
CA LEU A 123 -12.23 -8.18 5.47
C LEU A 123 -11.59 -6.80 5.67
N ASP A 124 -10.45 -6.55 5.02
CA ASP A 124 -9.78 -5.24 4.98
C ASP A 124 -10.65 -4.17 4.30
N ASP A 125 -11.43 -4.55 3.29
CA ASP A 125 -12.34 -3.69 2.55
C ASP A 125 -13.56 -3.28 3.39
N ILE A 126 -14.06 -4.18 4.24
CA ILE A 126 -15.14 -3.91 5.19
C ILE A 126 -14.65 -2.94 6.28
N GLU A 127 -13.44 -3.14 6.82
CA GLU A 127 -12.86 -2.27 7.85
C GLU A 127 -12.52 -0.86 7.30
N LYS A 128 -12.17 -0.75 6.00
CA LYS A 128 -11.86 0.53 5.32
C LYS A 128 -13.07 1.21 4.70
N GLU A 129 -14.26 0.59 4.68
CA GLU A 129 -15.46 1.16 4.06
C GLU A 129 -15.86 2.56 4.61
N PRO A 130 -15.75 2.84 5.92
CA PRO A 130 -15.97 4.18 6.47
C PRO A 130 -14.95 5.19 5.93
N LEU A 131 -13.68 4.80 5.83
CA LEU A 131 -12.61 5.65 5.30
C LEU A 131 -12.84 5.99 3.83
N PHE A 132 -13.24 5.02 3.02
CA PHE A 132 -13.54 5.26 1.60
C PHE A 132 -14.76 6.17 1.41
N THR A 133 -15.74 6.10 2.32
CA THR A 133 -16.88 7.03 2.33
C THR A 133 -16.42 8.46 2.60
N ILE A 134 -15.53 8.68 3.58
CA ILE A 134 -14.95 10.00 3.86
C ILE A 134 -14.15 10.50 2.65
N ILE A 135 -13.30 9.64 2.07
CA ILE A 135 -12.51 9.98 0.88
C ILE A 135 -13.42 10.38 -0.29
N ALA A 136 -14.50 9.63 -0.55
CA ALA A 136 -15.43 9.91 -1.64
C ALA A 136 -16.09 11.29 -1.48
N ARG A 137 -16.54 11.64 -0.27
CA ARG A 137 -17.10 12.97 0.04
C ARG A 137 -16.10 14.09 -0.19
N VAL A 138 -14.88 13.93 0.33
CA VAL A 138 -13.80 14.90 0.13
C VAL A 138 -13.50 15.08 -1.36
N ILE A 139 -13.47 13.99 -2.13
CA ILE A 139 -13.30 14.05 -3.59
C ILE A 139 -14.49 14.76 -4.26
N ALA A 140 -15.72 14.55 -3.79
CA ALA A 140 -16.93 15.19 -4.31
C ALA A 140 -16.88 16.72 -4.16
N ASP A 141 -16.32 17.20 -3.05
CA ASP A 141 -16.21 18.62 -2.70
C ASP A 141 -15.03 19.34 -3.35
N LEU A 142 -14.08 18.61 -3.96
CA LEU A 142 -12.94 19.23 -4.63
C LEU A 142 -13.37 20.17 -5.78
N PRO A 143 -12.62 21.26 -6.02
CA PRO A 143 -12.81 22.09 -7.20
C PRO A 143 -12.75 21.26 -8.49
N LYS A 144 -13.70 21.47 -9.42
CA LYS A 144 -13.92 20.62 -10.60
C LYS A 144 -12.66 20.26 -11.40
N LYS A 145 -11.70 21.18 -11.51
CA LYS A 145 -10.42 20.93 -12.22
C LYS A 145 -9.52 19.94 -11.47
N ARG A 146 -9.45 20.03 -10.14
CA ARG A 146 -8.67 19.13 -9.27
C ARG A 146 -9.36 17.79 -9.13
N GLN A 147 -10.68 17.80 -8.89
CA GLN A 147 -11.52 16.61 -8.88
C GLN A 147 -11.33 15.81 -10.17
N ARG A 148 -11.45 16.44 -11.34
CA ARG A 148 -11.30 15.77 -12.63
C ARG A 148 -9.89 15.20 -12.82
N ALA A 149 -8.84 15.94 -12.48
CA ALA A 149 -7.47 15.43 -12.60
C ALA A 149 -7.25 14.18 -11.73
N LEU A 150 -7.74 14.22 -10.48
CA LEU A 150 -7.67 13.09 -9.56
C LEU A 150 -8.47 11.88 -10.05
N LEU A 151 -9.71 12.07 -10.53
CA LEU A 151 -10.54 10.96 -11.01
C LEU A 151 -9.99 10.31 -12.28
N ILE A 152 -9.32 11.08 -13.15
CA ILE A 152 -8.61 10.53 -14.31
C ILE A 152 -7.45 9.65 -13.85
N ASP A 153 -6.67 10.14 -12.88
CA ASP A 153 -5.54 9.41 -12.30
C ASP A 153 -6.00 8.10 -11.64
N LEU A 154 -7.03 8.19 -10.78
CA LEU A 154 -7.63 7.03 -10.13
C LEU A 154 -8.16 6.04 -11.16
N ALA A 155 -8.89 6.49 -12.17
CA ALA A 155 -9.42 5.61 -13.22
C ALA A 155 -8.33 4.94 -14.07
N LEU A 156 -7.15 5.57 -14.23
CA LEU A 156 -6.00 4.98 -14.91
C LEU A 156 -5.38 3.84 -14.11
N HIS A 157 -5.38 3.97 -12.78
CA HIS A 157 -4.78 3.01 -11.85
C HIS A 157 -5.77 1.99 -11.28
N THR A 158 -7.04 2.07 -11.65
CA THR A 158 -8.08 1.16 -11.17
C THR A 158 -8.31 0.03 -12.18
N ALA A 159 -8.23 -1.22 -11.69
CA ALA A 159 -8.76 -2.36 -12.42
C ALA A 159 -10.29 -2.35 -12.30
N PHE A 160 -10.98 -2.34 -13.43
CA PHE A 160 -12.45 -2.40 -13.50
C PHE A 160 -12.85 -3.85 -13.77
N ASP A 161 -12.58 -4.70 -12.78
CA ASP A 161 -12.84 -6.14 -12.85
C ASP A 161 -14.31 -6.43 -12.48
N GLU A 162 -14.71 -7.70 -12.41
CA GLU A 162 -16.10 -8.09 -12.12
C GLU A 162 -16.59 -7.67 -10.72
N VAL A 163 -15.67 -7.45 -9.77
CA VAL A 163 -15.98 -7.03 -8.40
C VAL A 163 -15.71 -5.53 -8.23
N ILE A 164 -16.73 -4.77 -7.83
CA ILE A 164 -16.64 -3.32 -7.59
C ILE A 164 -15.86 -3.05 -6.30
N SER A 165 -14.77 -2.29 -6.40
CA SER A 165 -13.94 -1.96 -5.24
C SER A 165 -14.69 -1.09 -4.23
N PRO A 166 -14.33 -1.10 -2.93
CA PRO A 166 -15.00 -0.25 -1.94
C PRO A 166 -14.91 1.24 -2.25
N LEU A 167 -13.78 1.69 -2.80
CA LEU A 167 -13.63 3.07 -3.26
C LEU A 167 -14.60 3.39 -4.41
N GLN A 168 -14.77 2.47 -5.37
CA GLN A 168 -15.77 2.65 -6.44
C GLN A 168 -17.19 2.71 -5.87
N ARG A 169 -17.54 1.81 -4.96
CA ARG A 169 -18.85 1.83 -4.26
C ARG A 169 -19.08 3.14 -3.51
N ALA A 170 -18.06 3.65 -2.82
CA ALA A 170 -18.14 4.92 -2.10
C ALA A 170 -18.29 6.12 -3.05
N LEU A 171 -17.55 6.15 -4.16
CA LEU A 171 -17.69 7.18 -5.20
C LEU A 171 -19.06 7.13 -5.88
N ASP A 172 -19.62 5.95 -6.12
CA ASP A 172 -20.95 5.79 -6.69
C ASP A 172 -22.06 6.33 -5.76
N LYS A 173 -21.90 6.19 -4.43
CA LYS A 173 -22.79 6.81 -3.43
C LYS A 173 -22.77 8.36 -3.54
N GLU A 174 -21.64 8.94 -3.94
CA GLU A 174 -21.49 10.39 -4.22
C GLU A 174 -21.81 10.75 -5.68
N HIS A 175 -22.44 9.85 -6.44
CA HIS A 175 -22.79 10.00 -7.86
C HIS A 175 -21.60 10.21 -8.80
N ILE A 176 -20.40 9.74 -8.41
CA ILE A 176 -19.17 9.81 -9.21
C ILE A 176 -18.88 8.44 -9.84
N ASN A 177 -19.24 8.30 -11.12
CA ASN A 177 -18.89 7.11 -11.88
C ASN A 177 -17.43 7.18 -12.37
N LEU A 178 -16.53 6.47 -11.70
CA LEU A 178 -15.09 6.48 -11.98
C LEU A 178 -14.75 5.97 -13.40
N ALA A 179 -15.52 5.03 -13.94
CA ALA A 179 -15.28 4.46 -15.28
C ALA A 179 -15.38 5.51 -16.41
N LYS A 180 -16.18 6.56 -16.21
CA LYS A 180 -16.29 7.68 -17.18
C LYS A 180 -14.98 8.45 -17.38
N TYR A 181 -14.03 8.36 -16.44
CA TYR A 181 -12.80 9.14 -16.46
C TYR A 181 -11.63 8.42 -17.15
N ARG A 182 -11.76 7.11 -17.43
CA ARG A 182 -10.70 6.27 -18.03
C ARG A 182 -10.19 6.78 -19.38
N ASN A 183 -11.08 7.35 -20.18
CA ASN A 183 -10.80 7.75 -21.56
C ASN A 183 -10.61 9.27 -21.75
N LEU A 184 -10.45 10.02 -20.66
CA LEU A 184 -10.39 11.49 -20.72
C LEU A 184 -8.98 12.05 -20.86
N LEU A 185 -7.95 11.20 -20.83
CA LEU A 185 -6.56 11.62 -21.07
C LEU A 185 -6.35 11.89 -22.56
N PRO A 186 -5.76 13.05 -22.94
CA PRO A 186 -5.31 13.28 -24.30
C PRO A 186 -4.26 12.23 -24.69
N LYS A 187 -4.44 11.55 -25.83
CA LYS A 187 -3.50 10.52 -26.31
C LYS A 187 -2.08 11.07 -26.54
N HIS A 188 -1.97 12.37 -26.83
CA HIS A 188 -0.70 13.08 -27.04
C HIS A 188 -0.73 14.46 -26.36
N PRO A 189 -0.56 14.54 -25.03
CA PRO A 189 -0.59 15.81 -24.32
C PRO A 189 0.73 16.56 -24.51
N THR A 190 0.63 17.86 -24.74
CA THR A 190 1.78 18.77 -24.81
C THR A 190 2.51 18.85 -23.46
N LYS A 191 3.78 19.29 -23.46
CA LYS A 191 4.57 19.47 -22.23
C LYS A 191 3.87 20.37 -21.20
N LYS A 192 3.22 21.44 -21.68
CA LYS A 192 2.48 22.39 -20.83
C LYS A 192 1.26 21.74 -20.18
N GLU A 193 0.50 20.95 -20.93
CA GLU A 193 -0.66 20.22 -20.41
C GLU A 193 -0.26 19.16 -19.38
N LYS A 194 0.84 18.43 -19.62
CA LYS A 194 1.40 17.49 -18.64
C LYS A 194 1.75 18.19 -17.33
N GLN A 195 2.46 19.32 -17.40
CA GLN A 195 2.85 20.07 -16.21
C GLN A 195 1.65 20.63 -15.45
N GLN A 196 0.64 21.13 -16.16
CA GLN A 196 -0.60 21.61 -15.56
C GLN A 196 -1.38 20.46 -14.89
N TYR A 197 -1.48 19.30 -15.55
CA TYR A 197 -2.11 18.10 -15.00
C TYR A 197 -1.40 17.63 -13.74
N SER A 198 -0.07 17.50 -13.75
CA SER A 198 0.71 17.13 -12.56
C SER A 198 0.52 18.11 -11.41
N SER A 199 0.48 19.42 -11.70
CA SER A 199 0.22 20.43 -10.67
C SER A 199 -1.17 20.30 -10.04
N LEU A 200 -2.21 20.11 -10.87
CA LEU A 200 -3.58 19.90 -10.42
C LEU A 200 -3.70 18.62 -9.59
N LEU A 201 -3.03 17.55 -10.00
CA LEU A 201 -3.04 16.26 -9.32
C LEU A 201 -2.35 16.34 -7.95
N SER A 202 -1.16 16.94 -7.88
CA SER A 202 -0.46 17.15 -6.60
C SER A 202 -1.28 17.99 -5.63
N GLN A 203 -1.95 19.03 -6.12
CA GLN A 203 -2.86 19.84 -5.29
C GLN A 203 -4.08 19.04 -4.84
N ALA A 204 -4.67 18.21 -5.71
CA ALA A 204 -5.81 17.37 -5.37
C ALA A 204 -5.47 16.36 -4.28
N TYR A 205 -4.36 15.62 -4.42
CA TYR A 205 -3.91 14.66 -3.39
C TYR A 205 -3.57 15.34 -2.06
N LYS A 206 -2.96 16.53 -2.11
CA LYS A 206 -2.68 17.30 -0.89
C LYS A 206 -3.96 17.69 -0.17
N SER A 207 -4.94 18.26 -0.88
CA SER A 207 -6.24 18.63 -0.30
C SER A 207 -6.97 17.41 0.27
N VAL A 208 -7.04 16.31 -0.48
CA VAL A 208 -7.69 15.08 0.02
C VAL A 208 -7.04 14.59 1.31
N LYS A 209 -5.71 14.57 1.37
CA LYS A 209 -4.99 14.14 2.58
C LYS A 209 -5.28 15.06 3.77
N GLU A 210 -5.30 16.37 3.56
CA GLU A 210 -5.54 17.36 4.62
C GLU A 210 -6.99 17.29 5.12
N ASP A 211 -7.95 17.24 4.21
CA ASP A 211 -9.38 17.24 4.52
C ASP A 211 -9.81 15.92 5.18
N VAL A 212 -9.38 14.76 4.66
CA VAL A 212 -9.63 13.45 5.28
C VAL A 212 -9.06 13.39 6.69
N ARG A 213 -7.85 13.95 6.90
CA ARG A 213 -7.27 14.04 8.25
C ARG A 213 -8.11 14.92 9.18
N GLY A 214 -8.66 16.03 8.67
CA GLY A 214 -9.58 16.89 9.40
C GLY A 214 -10.84 16.15 9.85
N TYR A 215 -11.48 15.40 8.93
CA TYR A 215 -12.65 14.57 9.24
C TYR A 215 -12.37 13.54 10.34
N LEU A 216 -11.27 12.81 10.23
CA LEU A 216 -10.89 11.79 11.23
C LEU A 216 -10.59 12.39 12.62
N GLN A 217 -10.17 13.66 12.69
CA GLN A 217 -9.91 14.33 13.96
C GLN A 217 -11.18 14.88 14.63
N GLN A 218 -12.22 15.20 13.84
CA GLN A 218 -13.52 15.65 14.35
C GLN A 218 -14.33 14.49 14.95
N ASP A 219 -14.29 13.30 14.34
CA ASP A 219 -14.99 12.11 14.83
C ASP A 219 -14.40 11.54 16.14
N CYS A 220 -13.13 11.82 16.46
CA CYS A 220 -12.54 11.45 17.77
C CYS A 220 -12.86 12.42 18.92
N SER A 221 -13.55 13.53 18.64
CA SER A 221 -13.87 14.58 19.63
C SER A 221 -15.35 14.63 20.02
N ALA A 222 -16.15 13.68 19.52
CA ALA A 222 -17.58 13.51 19.81
C ALA A 222 -17.81 12.22 20.61
#